data_AF-A0A1H2L9J1-F1
#
_entry.id   AF-A0A1H2L9J1-F1
#
_cell.length_a   1.000
_cell.length_b   1.000
_cell.length_c   1.000
_cell.angle_alpha   90.00
_cell.angle_beta   90.00
_cell.angle_gamma   90.00
#
_symmetry.space_group_name_H-M   'P 1'
#
loop_
_entity.id
_entity.type
_entity.pdbx_description
1 polymer ?
#
loop_
_entity_poly.entity_id
_entity_poly.type
_entity_poly.pdbx_seq_one_letter_code
_entity_poly.pdbx_strand_id
1 'polypeptide(L)'
;MAAAQRIWRDNRIKGVVAKEATHHMLNYATSYMTAWVGDNGHAVITADSPEMMYAATDPLQPWKARAAIRWWRDSDAETDFAIVWCQIGWQLFSRSVWVNPAEVVERRIRNNRASSDQWDAATEFVITGEGPPVVVLNNPLGMGEFEPHLDTITRINAGILERRVTSAMQAWRQRALTGGLPQKDAEGNDIDWASVFEPAPGALWDIPAGIELWESDATDIRPLLEGVKDDLRELSEMSATPFPRCFRVLRISRLPALLR
;
A
#
# COMPACT_ATOMS: atom_id res chain seq x y z
N MET A 1 -13.77 -37.08 15.38
CA MET A 1 -14.42 -35.78 15.10
C MET A 1 -14.25 -34.75 16.23
N ALA A 2 -14.43 -35.12 17.51
CA ALA A 2 -14.32 -34.16 18.63
C ALA A 2 -12.93 -33.49 18.77
N ALA A 3 -11.83 -34.21 18.52
CA ALA A 3 -10.47 -33.64 18.59
C ALA A 3 -10.21 -32.55 17.54
N ALA A 4 -10.63 -32.79 16.28
CA ALA A 4 -10.49 -31.82 15.20
C ALA A 4 -11.29 -30.53 15.46
N GLN A 5 -12.50 -30.65 16.01
CA GLN A 5 -13.31 -29.49 16.39
C GLN A 5 -12.67 -28.67 17.51
N ARG A 6 -11.98 -29.30 18.46
CA ARG A 6 -11.22 -28.60 19.50
C ARG A 6 -10.06 -27.81 18.90
N ILE A 7 -9.23 -28.46 18.09
CA ILE A 7 -8.11 -27.80 17.38
C ILE A 7 -8.63 -26.61 16.57
N TRP A 8 -9.74 -26.80 15.84
CA TRP A 8 -10.37 -25.74 15.04
C TRP A 8 -10.78 -24.52 15.88
N ARG A 9 -11.38 -24.76 17.05
CA ARG A 9 -11.85 -23.71 17.94
C ARG A 9 -10.69 -23.01 18.65
N ASP A 10 -9.74 -23.78 19.16
CA ASP A 10 -8.66 -23.28 20.00
C ASP A 10 -7.67 -22.43 19.17
N ASN A 11 -7.45 -22.79 17.90
CA ASN A 11 -6.69 -21.98 16.93
C ASN A 11 -7.52 -20.86 16.28
N ARG A 12 -8.79 -20.70 16.65
CA ARG A 12 -9.71 -19.70 16.08
C ARG A 12 -9.73 -19.71 14.55
N ILE A 13 -9.66 -20.89 13.93
CA ILE A 13 -9.38 -21.04 12.50
C ILE A 13 -10.39 -20.26 11.64
N LYS A 14 -11.69 -20.38 11.94
CA LYS A 14 -12.75 -19.67 11.21
C LYS A 14 -12.63 -18.14 11.27
N GLY A 15 -12.17 -17.59 12.39
CA GLY A 15 -12.21 -16.14 12.64
C GLY A 15 -10.94 -15.40 12.23
N VAL A 16 -9.79 -16.06 12.37
CA VAL A 16 -8.46 -15.44 12.22
C VAL A 16 -7.69 -16.14 11.11
N VAL A 17 -7.21 -17.37 11.37
CA VAL A 17 -6.25 -18.07 10.51
C VAL A 17 -6.77 -18.24 9.07
N ALA A 18 -7.97 -18.78 8.88
CA ALA A 18 -8.51 -18.99 7.54
C ALA A 18 -8.74 -17.67 6.80
N LYS A 19 -9.13 -16.62 7.53
CA LYS A 19 -9.38 -15.30 6.98
C LYS A 19 -8.07 -14.63 6.56
N GLU A 20 -7.05 -14.66 7.41
CA GLU A 20 -5.72 -14.15 7.12
C GLU A 20 -5.06 -14.91 5.97
N ALA A 21 -5.11 -16.24 6.00
CA ALA A 21 -4.58 -17.08 4.91
C ALA A 21 -5.24 -16.74 3.57
N THR A 22 -6.56 -16.58 3.56
CA THR A 22 -7.30 -16.18 2.36
C THR A 22 -6.91 -14.76 1.92
N HIS A 23 -6.79 -13.81 2.85
CA HIS A 23 -6.38 -12.44 2.52
C HIS A 23 -4.96 -12.38 1.94
N HIS A 24 -4.01 -13.12 2.51
CA HIS A 24 -2.65 -13.20 1.98
C HIS A 24 -2.63 -13.82 0.58
N MET A 25 -3.36 -14.92 0.38
CA MET A 25 -3.46 -15.59 -0.91
C MET A 25 -4.07 -14.65 -1.98
N LEU A 26 -5.14 -13.94 -1.65
CA LEU A 26 -5.79 -13.01 -2.56
C LEU A 26 -4.95 -11.76 -2.85
N ASN A 27 -4.07 -11.34 -1.93
CA ASN A 27 -3.26 -10.15 -2.12
C ASN A 27 -1.91 -10.43 -2.78
N TYR A 28 -1.24 -11.53 -2.42
CA TYR A 28 0.13 -11.83 -2.81
C TYR A 28 0.25 -13.06 -3.72
N ALA A 29 -0.87 -13.53 -4.29
CA ALA A 29 -1.01 -14.78 -5.02
C ALA A 29 -0.80 -16.07 -4.20
N THR A 30 -0.09 -16.01 -3.07
CA THR A 30 0.28 -17.17 -2.27
C THR A 30 0.09 -16.88 -0.79
N SER A 31 -0.28 -17.89 -0.02
CA SER A 31 -0.24 -17.87 1.43
C SER A 31 0.24 -19.20 1.97
N TYR A 32 0.72 -19.18 3.21
CA TYR A 32 1.18 -20.37 3.89
C TYR A 32 0.34 -20.58 5.15
N MET A 33 0.02 -21.84 5.43
CA MET A 33 -0.47 -22.25 6.73
C MET A 33 0.53 -23.20 7.36
N THR A 34 1.02 -22.85 8.54
CA THR A 34 1.97 -23.65 9.30
C THR A 34 1.26 -24.30 10.48
N ALA A 35 1.58 -25.57 10.76
CA ALA A 35 1.08 -26.28 11.92
C ALA A 35 2.25 -26.81 12.76
N TRP A 36 2.24 -26.60 14.07
CA TRP A 36 3.26 -27.16 14.96
C TRP A 36 2.69 -27.44 16.34
N VAL A 37 3.49 -28.03 17.21
CA VAL A 37 3.10 -28.29 18.60
C VAL A 37 3.59 -27.11 19.44
N GLY A 38 2.66 -26.38 20.05
CA GLY A 38 3.00 -25.30 20.98
C GLY A 38 3.44 -25.85 22.35
N ASP A 39 3.93 -24.96 23.22
CA ASP A 39 4.52 -25.30 24.52
C ASP A 39 3.61 -26.16 25.42
N ASN A 40 2.29 -26.00 25.26
CA ASN A 40 1.28 -26.74 26.02
C ASN A 40 0.97 -28.14 25.43
N GLY A 41 1.72 -28.60 24.44
CA GLY A 41 1.47 -29.87 23.74
C GLY A 41 0.27 -29.85 22.80
N HIS A 42 -0.35 -28.69 22.59
CA HIS A 42 -1.47 -28.51 21.68
C HIS A 42 -1.02 -28.06 20.29
N ALA A 43 -1.75 -28.50 19.26
CA ALA A 43 -1.50 -28.06 17.90
C ALA A 43 -1.80 -26.56 17.75
N VAL A 44 -0.81 -25.81 17.29
CA VAL A 44 -0.89 -24.39 16.92
C VAL A 44 -0.85 -24.29 15.41
N ILE A 45 -1.79 -23.56 14.83
CA ILE A 45 -1.88 -23.31 13.40
C ILE A 45 -1.87 -21.81 13.17
N THR A 46 -0.95 -21.31 12.35
CA THR A 46 -0.94 -19.90 11.93
C THR A 46 -1.03 -19.77 10.42
N ALA A 47 -1.54 -18.62 9.99
CA ALA A 47 -1.42 -18.15 8.63
C ALA A 47 -0.19 -17.27 8.53
N ASP A 48 0.57 -17.43 7.46
CA ASP A 48 1.81 -16.71 7.23
C ASP A 48 1.78 -16.03 5.86
N SER A 49 2.23 -14.78 5.85
CA SER A 49 2.37 -13.95 4.65
C SER A 49 3.63 -14.35 3.87
N PRO A 50 3.64 -14.24 2.52
CA PRO A 50 4.86 -14.38 1.73
C PRO A 50 6.00 -13.42 2.10
N GLU A 51 5.68 -12.32 2.79
CA GLU A 51 6.68 -11.38 3.30
C GLU A 51 7.50 -11.92 4.48
N MET A 52 7.02 -12.97 5.14
CA MET A 52 7.61 -13.55 6.36
C MET A 52 7.87 -15.05 6.22
N MET A 53 7.51 -15.64 5.09
CA MET A 53 7.62 -17.07 4.88
C MET A 53 7.80 -17.41 3.41
N TYR A 54 8.59 -18.46 3.16
CA TYR A 54 8.75 -19.07 1.86
C TYR A 54 8.78 -20.59 1.98
N ALA A 55 8.13 -21.29 1.05
CA ALA A 55 8.19 -22.75 0.97
C ALA A 55 8.59 -23.20 -0.44
N ALA A 56 9.65 -24.00 -0.51
CA ALA A 56 10.03 -24.68 -1.74
C ALA A 56 9.19 -25.95 -1.90
N THR A 57 8.30 -25.97 -2.88
CA THR A 57 7.39 -27.10 -3.14
C THR A 57 8.04 -28.17 -4.02
N ASP A 58 7.47 -29.38 -4.00
CA ASP A 58 7.84 -30.47 -4.90
C ASP A 58 7.31 -30.18 -6.32
N PRO A 59 8.14 -30.21 -7.38
CA PRO A 59 7.68 -29.99 -8.75
C PRO A 59 6.64 -31.02 -9.22
N LEU A 60 6.65 -32.24 -8.67
CA LEU A 60 5.67 -33.28 -9.00
C LEU A 60 4.40 -33.16 -8.15
N GLN A 61 4.51 -32.56 -6.96
CA GLN A 61 3.41 -32.38 -6.02
C GLN A 61 3.44 -30.94 -5.47
N PRO A 62 2.90 -29.95 -6.22
CA PRO A 62 3.01 -28.54 -5.86
C PRO A 62 2.41 -28.17 -4.50
N TRP A 63 1.52 -29.00 -3.95
CA TRP A 63 0.93 -28.81 -2.62
C TRP A 63 1.81 -29.32 -1.47
N LYS A 64 2.92 -30.01 -1.75
CA LYS A 64 3.84 -30.57 -0.75
C LYS A 64 5.11 -29.73 -0.63
N ALA A 65 5.37 -29.18 0.55
CA ALA A 65 6.62 -28.48 0.84
C ALA A 65 7.79 -29.45 1.03
N ARG A 66 8.93 -29.18 0.38
CA ARG A 66 10.20 -29.90 0.55
C ARG A 66 11.10 -29.25 1.59
N ALA A 67 11.12 -27.92 1.59
CA ALA A 67 11.79 -27.09 2.58
C ALA A 67 10.96 -25.82 2.77
N ALA A 68 11.04 -25.22 3.95
CA ALA A 68 10.39 -23.95 4.21
C ALA A 68 11.25 -23.11 5.17
N ILE A 69 11.10 -21.80 5.09
CA ILE A 69 11.69 -20.86 6.03
C ILE A 69 10.61 -19.87 6.45
N ARG A 70 10.52 -19.61 7.74
CA ARG A 70 9.71 -18.53 8.31
C ARG A 70 10.62 -17.65 9.13
N TRP A 71 10.52 -16.34 8.94
CA TRP A 71 11.28 -15.37 9.71
C TRP A 71 10.36 -14.33 10.32
N TRP A 72 10.74 -13.82 11.47
CA TRP A 72 10.04 -12.73 12.14
C TRP A 72 11.01 -11.91 12.96
N ARG A 73 10.59 -10.70 13.29
CA ARG A 73 11.31 -9.80 14.17
C ARG A 73 10.62 -9.75 15.51
N ASP A 74 11.38 -9.97 16.57
CA ASP A 74 10.95 -9.63 17.92
C ASP A 74 11.58 -8.28 18.29
N SER A 75 10.75 -7.25 18.37
CA SER A 75 11.20 -5.89 18.73
C SER A 75 11.58 -5.78 20.20
N ASP A 76 10.98 -6.57 21.07
CA ASP A 76 11.23 -6.52 22.51
C ASP A 76 12.53 -7.26 22.86
N ALA A 77 12.83 -8.33 22.12
CA ALA A 77 14.09 -9.05 22.21
C ALA A 77 15.21 -8.47 21.32
N GLU A 78 14.94 -7.41 20.55
CA GLU A 78 15.87 -6.79 19.58
C GLU A 78 16.56 -7.81 18.65
N THR A 79 15.84 -8.87 18.30
CA THR A 79 16.39 -10.05 17.61
C THR A 79 15.47 -10.47 16.49
N ASP A 80 16.05 -10.79 15.33
CA ASP A 80 15.34 -11.47 14.26
C ASP A 80 15.53 -12.96 14.42
N PHE A 81 14.44 -13.70 14.26
CA PHE A 81 14.42 -15.16 14.29
C PHE A 81 14.05 -15.71 12.92
N ALA A 82 14.62 -16.85 12.59
CA ALA A 82 14.25 -17.62 11.41
C ALA A 82 14.20 -19.11 11.76
N ILE A 83 13.09 -19.75 11.48
CA ILE A 83 12.97 -21.21 11.58
C ILE A 83 13.06 -21.79 10.16
N VAL A 84 13.96 -22.75 9.98
CA VAL A 84 14.18 -23.44 8.71
C VAL A 84 13.75 -24.88 8.87
N TRP A 85 12.81 -25.32 8.04
CA TRP A 85 12.36 -26.70 7.95
C TRP A 85 12.96 -27.39 6.72
N CYS A 86 13.45 -28.60 6.95
CA CYS A 86 13.95 -29.53 5.96
C CYS A 86 13.13 -30.82 6.00
N GLN A 87 13.39 -31.76 5.10
CA GLN A 87 12.62 -33.02 5.00
C GLN A 87 12.68 -33.91 6.25
N ILE A 88 13.67 -33.72 7.11
CA ILE A 88 13.95 -34.60 8.26
C ILE A 88 13.78 -33.90 9.61
N GLY A 89 13.52 -32.59 9.63
CA GLY A 89 13.61 -31.80 10.84
C GLY A 89 13.65 -30.29 10.61
N TRP A 90 13.97 -29.55 11.66
CA TRP A 90 14.03 -28.09 11.62
C TRP A 90 15.11 -27.53 12.54
N GLN A 91 15.47 -26.26 12.32
CA GLN A 91 16.42 -25.53 13.15
C GLN A 91 16.02 -24.07 13.29
N LEU A 92 16.21 -23.50 14.49
CA LEU A 92 16.03 -22.09 14.75
C LEU A 92 17.36 -21.35 14.59
N PHE A 93 17.29 -20.23 13.89
CA PHE A 93 18.36 -19.26 13.70
C PHE A 93 17.95 -17.93 14.30
N SER A 94 18.94 -17.17 14.76
CA SER A 94 18.76 -15.80 15.26
C SER A 94 19.83 -14.89 14.69
N ARG A 95 19.50 -13.61 14.54
CA ARG A 95 20.47 -12.54 14.32
C ARG A 95 20.12 -11.32 15.15
N SER A 96 21.13 -10.60 15.59
CA SER A 96 20.93 -9.33 16.30
C SER A 96 20.37 -8.26 15.36
N VAL A 97 19.55 -7.35 15.91
CA VAL A 97 19.04 -6.18 15.20
C VAL A 97 19.50 -4.92 15.92
N TRP A 98 19.91 -3.92 15.15
CA TRP A 98 20.14 -2.60 15.72
C TRP A 98 18.82 -1.85 15.81
N VAL A 99 18.46 -1.46 17.04
CA VAL A 99 17.31 -0.58 17.32
C VAL A 99 17.84 0.80 17.68
N ASN A 100 17.36 1.83 16.99
CA ASN A 100 17.70 3.20 17.34
C ASN A 100 17.01 3.58 18.68
N PRO A 101 17.75 3.89 19.76
CA PRO A 101 17.15 4.23 21.05
C PRO A 101 16.20 5.44 20.99
N ALA A 102 16.39 6.35 20.03
CA ALA A 102 15.52 7.50 19.82
C ALA A 102 14.15 7.15 19.19
N GLU A 103 14.04 6.04 18.46
CA GLU A 103 12.79 5.60 17.83
C GLU A 103 11.85 4.84 18.79
N VAL A 104 12.41 4.29 19.87
CA VAL A 104 11.65 3.57 20.92
C VAL A 104 10.67 4.50 21.64
N VAL A 105 11.03 5.77 21.82
CA VAL A 105 10.19 6.78 22.50
C VAL A 105 8.99 7.21 21.64
N GLU A 106 9.13 7.21 20.31
CA GLU A 106 8.07 7.67 19.39
C GLU A 106 7.17 6.55 18.85
N ARG A 107 7.42 5.27 19.22
CA ARG A 107 6.75 4.07 18.64
C ARG A 107 6.72 4.09 17.10
N ARG A 108 7.66 4.79 16.47
CA ARG A 108 7.79 4.82 15.01
C ARG A 108 8.75 3.72 14.63
N ILE A 109 8.21 2.52 14.43
CA ILE A 109 8.93 1.40 13.82
C ILE A 109 9.19 1.79 12.36
N ARG A 110 10.24 2.56 12.08
CA ARG A 110 10.60 2.95 10.70
C ARG A 110 12.01 2.53 10.30
N ASN A 111 12.97 2.38 11.22
CA ASN A 111 14.36 2.14 10.83
C ASN A 111 15.14 1.07 11.62
N ASN A 112 14.53 -0.07 11.94
CA ASN A 112 15.30 -1.19 12.51
C ASN A 112 16.09 -1.91 11.40
N ARG A 113 17.40 -1.71 11.39
CA ARG A 113 18.35 -2.37 10.46
C ARG A 113 18.93 -3.61 11.13
N ALA A 114 19.19 -4.66 10.36
CA ALA A 114 19.96 -5.78 10.88
C ALA A 114 21.34 -5.26 11.35
N SER A 115 21.76 -5.61 12.57
CA SER A 115 23.10 -5.24 13.08
C SER A 115 24.17 -6.20 12.63
N SER A 116 23.78 -7.35 12.07
CA SER A 116 24.67 -8.39 11.58
C SER A 116 24.14 -8.99 10.28
N ASP A 117 25.06 -9.26 9.37
CA ASP A 117 24.77 -9.94 8.09
C ASP A 117 24.75 -11.47 8.23
N GLN A 118 25.11 -11.99 9.42
CA GLN A 118 25.20 -13.41 9.70
C GLN A 118 24.01 -13.88 10.56
N TRP A 119 23.50 -15.06 10.21
CA TRP A 119 22.51 -15.79 11.01
C TRP A 119 23.22 -16.89 11.79
N ASP A 120 23.02 -16.90 13.10
CA ASP A 120 23.59 -17.90 14.00
C ASP A 120 22.53 -18.94 14.37
N ALA A 121 22.96 -20.19 14.53
CA ALA A 121 22.10 -21.25 15.02
C ALA A 121 21.72 -20.98 16.49
N ALA A 122 20.45 -20.67 16.74
CA ALA A 122 19.93 -20.46 18.09
C ALA A 122 19.67 -21.79 18.81
N THR A 123 19.36 -22.85 18.04
CA THR A 123 19.16 -24.20 18.55
C THR A 123 19.98 -25.22 17.74
N GLU A 124 20.20 -26.39 18.33
CA GLU A 124 20.62 -27.57 17.56
C GLU A 124 19.52 -28.00 16.58
N PHE A 125 19.91 -28.79 15.57
CA PHE A 125 18.98 -29.33 14.59
C PHE A 125 18.08 -30.38 15.23
N VAL A 126 16.76 -30.18 15.14
CA VAL A 126 15.75 -31.08 15.70
C VAL A 126 15.28 -32.05 14.63
N ILE A 127 15.56 -33.34 14.81
CA ILE A 127 15.11 -34.41 13.90
C ILE A 127 13.68 -34.80 14.28
N THR A 128 12.73 -34.55 13.39
CA THR A 128 11.32 -34.95 13.54
C THR A 128 10.99 -36.21 12.73
N GLY A 129 11.78 -36.50 11.69
CA GLY A 129 11.48 -37.57 10.73
C GLY A 129 10.32 -37.26 9.78
N GLU A 130 9.75 -36.06 9.87
CA GLU A 130 8.65 -35.57 9.03
C GLU A 130 9.09 -34.33 8.25
N GLY A 131 8.49 -34.14 7.07
CA GLY A 131 8.73 -32.96 6.24
C GLY A 131 8.15 -31.68 6.83
N PRO A 132 8.39 -30.52 6.18
CA PRO A 132 7.90 -29.23 6.66
C PRO A 132 6.37 -29.25 6.88
N PRO A 133 5.87 -28.82 8.05
CA PRO A 133 4.44 -28.85 8.36
C PRO A 133 3.74 -27.60 7.79
N VAL A 134 3.90 -27.41 6.47
CA VAL A 134 3.47 -26.22 5.75
C VAL A 134 2.53 -26.61 4.62
N VAL A 135 1.35 -25.99 4.62
CA VAL A 135 0.40 -26.06 3.51
C VAL A 135 0.52 -24.78 2.71
N VAL A 136 0.79 -24.92 1.41
CA VAL A 136 0.86 -23.80 0.48
C VAL A 136 -0.51 -23.60 -0.17
N LEU A 137 -1.04 -22.38 -0.06
CA LEU A 137 -2.28 -21.94 -0.69
C LEU A 137 -1.93 -21.02 -1.85
N ASN A 138 -2.19 -21.46 -3.08
CA ASN A 138 -1.95 -20.67 -4.28
C ASN A 138 -3.27 -20.16 -4.85
N ASN A 139 -3.30 -18.87 -5.20
CA ASN A 139 -4.38 -18.31 -5.99
C ASN A 139 -4.30 -18.88 -7.41
N PRO A 140 -5.45 -19.06 -8.10
CA PRO A 140 -5.44 -19.41 -9.52
C PRO A 140 -4.57 -18.42 -10.32
N LEU A 141 -3.84 -18.95 -11.31
CA LEU A 141 -2.92 -18.18 -12.16
C LEU A 141 -1.69 -17.59 -11.45
N GLY A 142 -1.51 -17.79 -10.15
CA GLY A 142 -0.33 -17.29 -9.43
C GLY A 142 -0.26 -15.76 -9.36
N MET A 143 -1.40 -15.09 -9.39
CA MET A 143 -1.53 -13.63 -9.27
C MET A 143 -2.45 -13.26 -8.10
N GLY A 144 -2.22 -12.11 -7.48
CA GLY A 144 -3.19 -11.50 -6.57
C GLY A 144 -4.47 -11.09 -7.32
N GLU A 145 -5.61 -11.04 -6.63
CA GLU A 145 -6.92 -10.75 -7.23
C GLU A 145 -6.99 -9.35 -7.89
N PHE A 146 -6.20 -8.40 -7.37
CA PHE A 146 -6.14 -7.04 -7.94
C PHE A 146 -5.12 -6.90 -9.07
N GLU A 147 -4.16 -7.84 -9.20
CA GLU A 147 -3.04 -7.72 -10.14
C GLU A 147 -3.50 -7.64 -11.61
N PRO A 148 -4.49 -8.44 -12.07
CA PRO A 148 -5.03 -8.31 -13.42
C PRO A 148 -5.66 -6.93 -13.72
N HIS A 149 -5.98 -6.16 -12.68
CA HIS A 149 -6.70 -4.89 -12.78
C HIS A 149 -5.81 -3.67 -12.47
N LEU A 150 -4.49 -3.86 -12.33
CA LEU A 150 -3.56 -2.78 -11.99
C LEU A 150 -3.54 -1.65 -13.00
N ASP A 151 -3.72 -1.95 -14.29
CA ASP A 151 -3.76 -0.93 -15.34
C ASP A 151 -4.96 0.00 -15.17
N THR A 152 -6.17 -0.56 -15.03
CA THR A 152 -7.40 0.19 -14.77
C THR A 152 -7.31 0.98 -13.46
N ILE A 153 -6.75 0.40 -12.38
CA ILE A 153 -6.54 1.10 -11.11
C ILE A 153 -5.58 2.29 -11.29
N THR A 154 -4.50 2.10 -12.05
CA THR A 154 -3.51 3.15 -12.32
C THR A 154 -4.12 4.28 -13.13
N ARG A 155 -4.94 3.96 -14.14
CA ARG A 155 -5.69 4.91 -14.95
C ARG A 155 -6.67 5.74 -14.12
N ILE A 156 -7.42 5.10 -13.21
CA ILE A 156 -8.31 5.79 -12.26
C ILE A 156 -7.51 6.77 -11.37
N ASN A 157 -6.38 6.31 -10.82
CA ASN A 157 -5.54 7.15 -9.97
C ASN A 157 -4.97 8.35 -10.72
N ALA A 158 -4.53 8.15 -11.97
CA ALA A 158 -4.06 9.22 -12.85
C ALA A 158 -5.17 10.24 -13.12
N GLY A 159 -6.38 9.82 -13.51
CA GLY A 159 -7.51 10.74 -13.74
C GLY A 159 -7.92 11.53 -12.49
N ILE A 160 -7.87 10.91 -11.30
CA ILE A 160 -8.12 11.62 -10.03
C ILE A 160 -7.03 12.65 -9.76
N LEU A 161 -5.76 12.31 -10.03
CA LEU A 161 -4.62 13.21 -9.87
C LEU A 161 -4.73 14.41 -10.82
N GLU A 162 -4.95 14.16 -12.11
CA GLU A 162 -5.12 15.20 -13.13
C GLU A 162 -6.26 16.15 -12.80
N ARG A 163 -7.38 15.63 -12.29
CA ARG A 163 -8.49 16.47 -11.82
C ARG A 163 -8.06 17.35 -10.65
N ARG A 164 -7.35 16.81 -9.66
CA ARG A 164 -6.84 17.61 -8.52
C ARG A 164 -5.87 18.68 -8.98
N VAL A 165 -4.94 18.34 -9.88
CA VAL A 165 -3.96 19.28 -10.44
C VAL A 165 -4.67 20.36 -11.24
N THR A 166 -5.63 20.01 -12.10
CA THR A 166 -6.42 20.97 -12.87
C THR A 166 -7.18 21.91 -11.95
N SER A 167 -7.90 21.38 -10.95
CA SER A 167 -8.60 22.23 -9.97
C SER A 167 -7.64 23.14 -9.19
N ALA A 168 -6.44 22.66 -8.85
CA ALA A 168 -5.43 23.49 -8.19
C ALA A 168 -4.91 24.60 -9.12
N MET A 169 -4.64 24.30 -10.40
CA MET A 169 -4.20 25.29 -11.40
C MET A 169 -5.29 26.32 -11.71
N GLN A 170 -6.57 25.94 -11.69
CA GLN A 170 -7.68 26.88 -11.85
C GLN A 170 -7.81 27.89 -10.69
N ALA A 171 -7.25 27.59 -9.51
CA ALA A 171 -7.14 28.61 -8.45
C ALA A 171 -6.19 29.75 -8.84
N TRP A 172 -5.27 29.49 -9.77
CA TRP A 172 -4.32 30.44 -10.33
C TRP A 172 -4.88 30.98 -11.64
N ARG A 173 -5.98 31.75 -11.53
CA ARG A 173 -6.63 32.35 -12.70
C ARG A 173 -5.65 33.27 -13.42
N GLN A 174 -5.53 33.09 -14.72
CA GLN A 174 -4.70 33.95 -15.55
C GLN A 174 -5.49 35.22 -15.86
N ARG A 175 -4.82 36.37 -15.73
CA ARG A 175 -5.36 37.67 -16.08
C ARG A 175 -4.52 38.23 -17.20
N ALA A 176 -5.17 38.64 -18.29
CA ALA A 176 -4.52 39.27 -19.43
C ALA A 176 -5.22 40.60 -19.73
N LEU A 177 -4.46 41.59 -20.15
CA LEU A 177 -4.98 42.87 -20.62
C LEU A 177 -5.05 42.81 -22.14
N THR A 178 -6.25 43.00 -22.68
CA THR A 178 -6.49 43.02 -24.12
C THR A 178 -6.78 44.46 -24.54
N GLY A 179 -5.87 45.02 -25.34
CA GLY A 179 -5.86 46.42 -25.76
C GLY A 179 -4.42 46.91 -25.78
N GLY A 180 -4.01 47.61 -26.85
CA GLY A 180 -2.64 48.12 -26.95
C GLY A 180 -2.35 49.10 -25.81
N LEU A 181 -1.47 48.72 -24.88
CA LEU A 181 -1.06 49.57 -23.77
C LEU A 181 -0.41 50.84 -24.33
N PRO A 182 -0.85 52.05 -23.94
CA PRO A 182 -0.19 53.29 -24.32
C PRO A 182 1.26 53.26 -23.85
N GLN A 183 2.22 53.53 -24.74
CA GLN A 183 3.64 53.54 -24.36
C GLN A 183 4.03 54.80 -23.59
N LYS A 184 3.18 55.86 -23.63
CA LYS A 184 3.47 57.17 -23.06
C LYS A 184 2.31 57.74 -22.27
N ASP A 185 2.61 58.43 -21.17
CA ASP A 185 1.63 59.18 -20.37
C ASP A 185 1.20 60.49 -21.07
N ALA A 186 0.29 61.24 -20.44
CA ALA A 186 -0.19 62.53 -20.94
C ALA A 186 0.89 63.63 -20.97
N GLU A 187 2.05 63.38 -20.35
CA GLU A 187 3.18 64.29 -20.19
C GLU A 187 4.39 63.91 -21.08
N GLY A 188 4.29 62.78 -21.81
CA GLY A 188 5.27 62.29 -22.78
C GLY A 188 6.35 61.35 -22.23
N ASN A 189 6.23 60.90 -20.98
CA ASN A 189 7.18 59.95 -20.36
C ASN A 189 6.81 58.50 -20.71
N ASP A 190 7.81 57.64 -20.84
CA ASP A 190 7.60 56.21 -21.08
C ASP A 190 7.01 55.55 -19.82
N ILE A 191 5.87 54.87 -19.96
CA ILE A 191 5.21 54.19 -18.85
C ILE A 191 5.87 52.82 -18.66
N ASP A 192 6.48 52.60 -17.50
CA ASP A 192 6.95 51.28 -17.09
C ASP A 192 5.80 50.43 -16.56
N TRP A 193 5.17 49.68 -17.45
CA TRP A 193 4.08 48.77 -17.12
C TRP A 193 4.51 47.60 -16.22
N ALA A 194 5.81 47.26 -16.14
CA ALA A 194 6.28 46.13 -15.33
C ALA A 194 6.19 46.42 -13.82
N SER A 195 6.43 47.67 -13.39
CA SER A 195 6.31 48.07 -11.99
C SER A 195 4.87 48.33 -11.54
N VAL A 196 3.98 48.70 -12.47
CA VAL A 196 2.53 48.92 -12.18
C VAL A 196 1.77 47.60 -11.96
N PHE A 197 2.22 46.50 -12.57
CA PHE A 197 1.59 45.18 -12.45
C PHE A 197 2.22 44.25 -11.40
N GLU A 198 3.04 44.76 -10.47
CA GLU A 198 3.57 43.94 -9.39
C GLU A 198 2.43 43.35 -8.54
N PRO A 199 2.31 42.02 -8.43
CA PRO A 199 1.24 41.39 -7.67
C PRO A 199 1.52 41.49 -6.17
N ALA A 200 1.08 42.58 -5.55
CA ALA A 200 1.05 42.75 -4.10
C ALA A 200 -0.37 42.55 -3.55
N PRO A 201 -0.56 41.86 -2.41
CA PRO A 201 -1.86 41.73 -1.77
C PRO A 201 -2.35 43.11 -1.30
N GLY A 202 -3.22 43.74 -2.09
CA GLY A 202 -3.73 45.10 -1.87
C GLY A 202 -3.51 46.09 -3.01
N ALA A 203 -2.86 45.68 -4.11
CA ALA A 203 -2.68 46.53 -5.28
C ALA A 203 -3.99 46.71 -6.06
N LEU A 204 -4.47 47.95 -6.17
CA LEU A 204 -5.54 48.35 -7.07
C LEU A 204 -4.90 48.67 -8.43
N TRP A 205 -5.33 48.01 -9.50
CA TRP A 205 -4.85 48.29 -10.85
C TRP A 205 -5.74 49.34 -11.51
N ASP A 206 -5.24 50.55 -11.68
CA ASP A 206 -5.92 51.61 -12.44
C ASP A 206 -5.68 51.38 -13.94
N ILE A 207 -6.66 50.76 -14.60
CA ILE A 207 -6.60 50.42 -16.02
C ILE A 207 -7.08 51.64 -16.85
N PRO A 208 -6.32 52.08 -17.88
CA PRO A 208 -6.73 53.14 -18.79
C PRO A 208 -8.08 52.86 -19.50
N ALA A 209 -8.83 53.92 -19.78
CA ALA A 209 -10.11 53.81 -20.48
C ALA A 209 -9.93 53.15 -21.86
N GLY A 210 -10.63 52.03 -22.09
CA GLY A 210 -10.61 51.28 -23.36
C GLY A 210 -9.79 49.98 -23.35
N ILE A 211 -9.20 49.58 -22.22
CA ILE A 211 -8.51 48.29 -22.07
C ILE A 211 -9.43 47.32 -21.33
N GLU A 212 -9.68 46.15 -21.92
CA GLU A 212 -10.46 45.09 -21.30
C GLU A 212 -9.55 44.16 -20.49
N LEU A 213 -9.94 43.89 -19.24
CA LEU A 213 -9.31 42.85 -18.42
C LEU A 213 -9.99 41.52 -18.76
N TRP A 214 -9.25 40.63 -19.39
CA TRP A 214 -9.68 39.26 -19.61
C TRP A 214 -9.20 38.37 -18.46
N GLU A 215 -10.14 37.64 -17.85
CA GLU A 215 -9.86 36.60 -16.86
C GLU A 215 -10.15 35.24 -17.50
N SER A 216 -9.25 34.27 -17.33
CA SER A 216 -9.48 32.91 -17.82
C SER A 216 -10.69 32.29 -17.14
N ASP A 217 -11.64 31.79 -17.94
CA ASP A 217 -12.82 31.08 -17.44
C ASP A 217 -12.45 29.79 -16.69
N ALA A 218 -13.30 29.43 -15.72
CA ALA A 218 -13.18 28.17 -15.01
C ALA A 218 -13.35 27.01 -15.99
N THR A 219 -12.31 26.18 -16.11
CA THR A 219 -12.35 24.99 -16.98
C THR A 219 -13.34 23.96 -16.44
N ASP A 220 -14.21 23.44 -17.32
CA ASP A 220 -15.18 22.40 -16.96
C ASP A 220 -14.49 21.06 -16.72
N ILE A 221 -14.55 20.57 -15.47
CA ILE A 221 -13.96 19.29 -15.06
C ILE A 221 -14.93 18.09 -15.20
N ARG A 222 -16.17 18.30 -15.66
CA ARG A 222 -17.15 17.22 -15.85
C ARG A 222 -16.66 16.10 -16.79
N PRO A 223 -15.96 16.37 -17.91
CA PRO A 223 -15.44 15.31 -18.77
C PRO A 223 -14.47 14.38 -18.04
N LEU A 224 -13.61 14.92 -17.17
CA LEU A 224 -12.69 14.14 -16.34
C LEU A 224 -13.43 13.29 -15.30
N LEU A 225 -14.52 13.82 -14.74
CA LEU A 225 -15.36 13.07 -13.78
C LEU A 225 -16.08 11.90 -14.46
N GLU A 226 -16.62 12.09 -15.66
CA GLU A 226 -17.30 11.02 -16.41
C GLU A 226 -16.31 9.94 -16.84
N GLY A 227 -15.11 10.31 -17.31
CA GLY A 227 -14.05 9.33 -17.63
C GLY A 227 -13.70 8.42 -16.44
N VAL A 228 -13.50 8.99 -15.25
CA VAL A 228 -13.26 8.20 -14.03
C VAL A 228 -14.43 7.30 -13.65
N LYS A 229 -15.68 7.72 -13.91
CA LYS A 229 -16.86 6.87 -13.67
C LYS A 229 -16.91 5.68 -14.62
N ASP A 230 -16.55 5.87 -15.88
CA ASP A 230 -16.51 4.80 -16.87
C ASP A 230 -15.40 3.79 -16.55
N ASP A 231 -14.21 4.26 -16.14
CA ASP A 231 -13.14 3.37 -15.66
C ASP A 231 -13.56 2.57 -14.41
N LEU A 232 -14.31 3.19 -13.50
CA LEU A 232 -14.86 2.50 -12.33
C LEU A 232 -15.91 1.45 -12.73
N ARG A 233 -16.69 1.68 -13.78
CA ARG A 233 -17.65 0.69 -14.31
C ARG A 233 -16.90 -0.49 -14.91
N GLU A 234 -15.88 -0.24 -15.72
CA GLU A 234 -15.02 -1.28 -16.28
C GLU A 234 -14.37 -2.13 -15.17
N LEU A 235 -13.81 -1.49 -14.13
CA LEU A 235 -13.26 -2.20 -12.98
C LEU A 235 -14.31 -3.06 -12.24
N SER A 236 -15.53 -2.54 -12.11
CA SER A 236 -16.64 -3.25 -11.47
C SER A 236 -17.05 -4.50 -12.28
N GLU A 237 -17.06 -4.39 -13.61
CA GLU A 237 -17.34 -5.50 -14.52
C GLU A 237 -16.24 -6.56 -14.46
N MET A 238 -14.97 -6.15 -14.51
CA MET A 238 -13.84 -7.07 -14.50
C MET A 238 -13.66 -7.82 -13.18
N SER A 239 -13.91 -7.14 -12.05
CA SER A 239 -13.79 -7.75 -10.72
C SER A 239 -15.06 -8.47 -10.24
N ALA A 240 -16.11 -8.50 -11.05
CA ALA A 240 -17.44 -8.97 -10.68
C ALA A 240 -17.97 -8.34 -9.37
N THR A 241 -17.52 -7.13 -9.02
CA THR A 241 -17.96 -6.41 -7.84
C THR A 241 -19.02 -5.36 -8.22
N PRO A 242 -20.18 -5.32 -7.54
CA PRO A 242 -21.19 -4.32 -7.87
C PRO A 242 -20.66 -2.90 -7.67
N PHE A 243 -20.88 -2.01 -8.64
CA PHE A 243 -20.45 -0.60 -8.65
C PHE A 243 -20.61 0.18 -7.32
N PRO A 244 -21.75 0.11 -6.58
CA PRO A 244 -21.86 0.81 -5.29
C PRO A 244 -20.95 0.26 -4.19
N ARG A 245 -20.40 -0.95 -4.36
CA ARG A 245 -19.52 -1.62 -3.39
C ARG A 245 -18.04 -1.22 -3.58
N CYS A 246 -17.60 -0.87 -4.80
CA CYS A 246 -16.25 -0.34 -5.08
C CYS A 246 -15.98 0.98 -4.32
N PHE A 247 -16.97 1.87 -4.20
CA PHE A 247 -16.88 3.11 -3.42
C PHE A 247 -16.56 2.88 -1.93
N ARG A 248 -16.92 1.73 -1.37
CA ARG A 248 -16.68 1.41 0.04
C ARG A 248 -15.27 0.87 0.30
N VAL A 249 -14.69 0.17 -0.68
CA VAL A 249 -13.35 -0.45 -0.57
C VAL A 249 -12.24 0.60 -0.74
N LEU A 250 -12.39 1.55 -1.67
CA LEU A 250 -11.45 2.66 -1.87
C LEU A 250 -11.48 3.71 -0.74
N ARG A 251 -12.43 3.63 0.19
CA ARG A 251 -12.51 4.50 1.39
C ARG A 251 -11.66 4.01 2.56
N ILE A 252 -10.93 2.90 2.42
CA ILE A 252 -10.04 2.35 3.45
C ILE A 252 -8.63 2.96 3.30
N SER A 253 -8.57 4.29 3.32
CA SER A 253 -7.38 5.02 3.75
C SER A 253 -7.88 6.06 4.74
N ARG A 254 -8.16 5.61 5.97
CA ARG A 254 -8.48 6.50 7.09
C ARG A 254 -7.22 7.33 7.39
N LEU A 255 -7.09 8.47 6.72
CA LEU A 255 -6.36 9.61 7.27
C LEU A 255 -7.09 9.98 8.57
N PRO A 256 -6.46 9.85 9.76
CA PRO A 256 -7.06 10.34 10.98
C PRO A 256 -7.23 11.86 10.86
N ALA A 257 -8.45 12.31 11.14
CA ALA A 257 -8.81 13.71 11.24
C ALA A 257 -7.97 14.38 12.35
N LEU A 258 -6.96 15.14 11.94
CA LEU A 258 -6.28 16.14 12.75
C LEU A 258 -6.62 17.51 12.19
N LEU A 259 -7.79 18.01 12.60
CA LEU A 259 -8.18 19.42 12.59
C LEU A 259 -9.14 19.62 13.77
N ARG A 260 -8.54 19.81 14.95
CA ARG A 260 -9.02 20.68 16.01
C ARG A 260 -7.85 21.58 16.39
#